data_AF-C8YPD6-F1
#
_entry.id   AF-C8YPD6-F1
#
_cell.length_a   1.000
_cell.length_b   1.000
_cell.length_c   1.000
_cell.angle_alpha   90.00
_cell.angle_beta   90.00
_cell.angle_gamma   90.00
#
_symmetry.space_group_name_H-M   'P 1'
#
loop_
_entity.id
_entity.type
_entity.pdbx_description
1 polymer ?
#
loop_
_entity_poly.entity_id
_entity_poly.type
_entity_poly.pdbx_seq_one_letter_code
_entity_poly.pdbx_strand_id
1 'polypeptide(L)'
;FAPPVNVIQDKRLAQPLSLCGSALRSPHGCHAQYMADMGSIASLVMSVTINEDDEEMDSDQQKGRKLWGLVVCHHTSPRFVPFPLRYACEFLIQVFSVQINKEVELASQWREKHILRIQTLLCDMLLRDAPIGIVTQSPNVMDLVKCDGVALYYRKKIWLLGFTPTEPQIKDIAEWLLEYHSASTGLSTDSLMEAGYPGASVLGDAVCGMAAVWITSKDFLFWFRSRTAK
;
A
#
# COMPACT_ATOMS: atom_id res chain seq x y z
N PHE A 1 -26.59 -3.99 -26.94
CA PHE A 1 -25.25 -3.59 -27.40
C PHE A 1 -25.20 -3.63 -28.92
N ALA A 2 -24.36 -2.80 -29.55
CA ALA A 2 -24.20 -2.80 -31.00
C ALA A 2 -23.29 -3.98 -31.44
N PRO A 3 -23.59 -4.65 -32.57
CA PRO A 3 -22.74 -5.72 -33.08
C PRO A 3 -21.37 -5.18 -33.52
N PRO A 4 -20.26 -5.90 -33.27
CA PRO A 4 -18.93 -5.47 -33.72
C PRO A 4 -18.81 -5.54 -35.24
N VAL A 5 -17.95 -4.68 -35.80
CA VAL A 5 -17.63 -4.65 -37.23
C VAL A 5 -16.26 -5.29 -37.44
N ASN A 6 -16.17 -6.25 -38.35
CA ASN A 6 -14.91 -6.93 -38.67
C ASN A 6 -13.98 -6.04 -39.48
N VAL A 7 -12.69 -6.02 -39.11
CA VAL A 7 -11.63 -5.36 -39.89
C VAL A 7 -11.20 -6.28 -41.03
N ILE A 8 -11.21 -5.79 -42.27
CA ILE A 8 -10.69 -6.53 -43.43
C ILE A 8 -9.18 -6.29 -43.51
N GLN A 9 -8.40 -7.37 -43.35
CA GLN A 9 -6.95 -7.33 -43.38
C GLN A 9 -6.39 -7.96 -44.65
N ASP A 10 -5.34 -7.35 -45.20
CA ASP A 10 -4.58 -7.92 -46.32
C ASP A 10 -3.88 -9.22 -45.90
N LYS A 11 -4.01 -10.27 -46.72
CA LYS A 11 -3.42 -11.60 -46.46
C LYS A 11 -1.90 -11.59 -46.38
N ARG A 12 -1.22 -10.54 -46.85
CA ARG A 12 0.23 -10.37 -46.76
C ARG A 12 0.71 -10.09 -45.33
N LEU A 13 -0.16 -9.63 -44.44
CA LEU A 13 0.19 -9.37 -43.05
C LEU A 13 0.22 -10.68 -42.26
N ALA A 14 1.38 -11.02 -41.69
CA ALA A 14 1.60 -12.28 -40.98
C ALA A 14 0.82 -12.39 -39.65
N GLN A 15 0.40 -11.26 -39.07
CA GLN A 15 -0.33 -11.21 -37.80
C GLN A 15 -1.43 -10.14 -37.85
N PRO A 16 -2.47 -10.25 -37.01
CA PRO A 16 -3.50 -9.22 -36.89
C PRO A 16 -2.93 -7.83 -36.59
N LEU A 17 -3.52 -6.78 -37.17
CA LEU A 17 -3.16 -5.39 -36.85
C LEU A 17 -3.41 -5.11 -35.36
N SER A 18 -2.44 -4.48 -34.70
CA SER A 18 -2.63 -3.98 -33.33
C SER A 18 -3.56 -2.77 -33.34
N LEU A 19 -4.67 -2.86 -32.59
CA LEU A 19 -5.65 -1.79 -32.42
C LEU A 19 -5.52 -1.07 -31.08
N CYS A 20 -4.40 -1.23 -30.36
CA CYS A 20 -4.24 -0.65 -29.02
C CYS A 20 -4.40 0.87 -28.99
N GLY A 21 -3.97 1.58 -30.04
CA GLY A 21 -4.15 3.03 -30.18
C GLY A 21 -5.46 3.46 -30.87
N SER A 22 -6.34 2.52 -31.23
CA SER A 22 -7.59 2.84 -31.94
C SER A 22 -8.70 3.24 -30.96
N ALA A 23 -9.24 4.45 -31.13
CA ALA A 23 -10.37 4.95 -30.35
C ALA A 23 -11.69 4.20 -30.62
N LEU A 24 -11.76 3.41 -31.70
CA LEU A 24 -12.94 2.63 -32.09
C LEU A 24 -12.74 1.12 -31.86
N ARG A 25 -11.69 0.73 -31.13
CA ARG A 25 -11.44 -0.67 -30.80
C ARG A 25 -12.64 -1.23 -30.04
N SER A 26 -13.16 -2.37 -30.51
CA SER A 26 -14.25 -3.07 -29.84
C SER A 26 -13.81 -3.57 -28.45
N PRO A 27 -14.64 -3.42 -27.40
CA PRO A 27 -14.34 -3.99 -26.09
C PRO A 27 -14.42 -5.52 -26.14
N HIS A 28 -13.71 -6.18 -25.23
CA HIS A 28 -13.82 -7.63 -25.09
C HIS A 28 -15.23 -8.03 -24.61
N GLY A 29 -15.71 -9.20 -25.04
CA GLY A 29 -17.09 -9.65 -24.78
C GLY A 29 -17.44 -9.75 -23.29
N CYS A 30 -16.49 -10.13 -22.43
CA CYS A 30 -16.72 -10.17 -20.98
C CYS A 30 -17.02 -8.78 -20.40
N HIS A 31 -16.37 -7.72 -20.89
CA HIS A 31 -16.63 -6.36 -20.43
C HIS A 31 -17.97 -5.83 -20.97
N ALA A 32 -18.36 -6.21 -22.18
CA ALA A 32 -19.69 -5.89 -22.71
C ALA A 32 -20.80 -6.53 -21.86
N GLN A 33 -20.64 -7.79 -21.43
CA GLN A 33 -21.58 -8.44 -20.53
C GLN A 33 -21.60 -7.76 -19.14
N TYR A 34 -20.42 -7.45 -18.58
CA TYR A 34 -20.32 -6.71 -17.31
C TYR A 34 -21.09 -5.38 -17.34
N MET A 35 -20.93 -4.61 -18.43
CA MET A 35 -21.68 -3.37 -18.62
C MET A 35 -23.19 -3.59 -18.68
N ALA A 36 -23.62 -4.69 -19.31
CA ALA A 36 -25.03 -5.12 -19.36
C ALA A 36 -25.58 -5.39 -17.96
N ASP A 37 -24.85 -6.18 -17.17
CA ASP A 37 -25.23 -6.58 -15.82
C ASP A 37 -25.26 -5.38 -14.87
N MET A 38 -24.38 -4.39 -15.08
CA MET A 38 -24.37 -3.12 -14.35
C MET A 38 -25.51 -2.17 -14.75
N GLY A 39 -26.21 -2.43 -15.86
CA GLY A 39 -27.23 -1.51 -16.41
C GLY A 39 -26.64 -0.28 -17.10
N SER A 40 -25.38 -0.34 -17.51
CA SER A 40 -24.68 0.76 -18.20
C SER A 40 -24.59 0.49 -19.70
N ILE A 41 -25.17 1.39 -20.50
CA ILE A 41 -25.26 1.23 -21.97
C ILE A 41 -24.08 1.91 -22.69
N ALA A 42 -23.56 3.00 -22.14
CA ALA A 42 -22.39 3.69 -22.67
C ALA A 42 -21.40 4.01 -21.55
N SER A 43 -20.10 3.96 -21.86
CA SER A 43 -19.03 4.38 -20.97
C SER A 43 -17.97 5.22 -21.66
N LEU A 44 -17.33 6.08 -20.87
CA LEU A 44 -16.08 6.74 -21.21
C LEU A 44 -15.13 6.56 -20.03
N VAL A 45 -13.93 6.03 -20.27
CA VAL A 45 -12.95 5.74 -19.23
C VAL A 45 -11.65 6.46 -19.56
N MET A 46 -11.07 7.15 -18.59
CA MET A 46 -9.80 7.87 -18.71
C MET A 46 -8.87 7.45 -17.57
N SER A 47 -7.60 7.21 -17.89
CA SER A 47 -6.59 6.80 -16.92
C SER A 47 -6.00 7.98 -16.16
N VAL A 48 -5.85 7.85 -14.85
CA VAL A 48 -5.11 8.76 -13.98
C VAL A 48 -3.76 8.13 -13.70
N THR A 49 -2.67 8.79 -14.12
CA THR A 49 -1.31 8.26 -13.97
C THR A 49 -0.41 9.23 -13.22
N ILE A 50 0.26 8.72 -12.19
CA ILE A 50 1.23 9.48 -11.39
C ILE A 50 2.64 8.99 -11.66
N ASN A 51 3.64 9.71 -11.17
CA ASN A 51 5.03 9.28 -11.26
C ASN A 51 5.26 8.08 -10.32
N GLU A 52 6.13 7.17 -10.71
CA GLU A 52 6.67 6.16 -9.82
C GLU A 52 7.82 6.76 -9.01
N ASP A 53 7.73 6.59 -7.71
CA ASP A 53 8.80 6.86 -6.75
C ASP A 53 9.61 5.56 -6.59
N ASP A 54 10.28 5.11 -7.65
CA ASP A 54 11.18 3.96 -7.50
C ASP A 54 12.45 4.42 -6.78
N GLU A 55 12.56 4.09 -5.50
CA GLU A 55 13.73 4.31 -4.64
C GLU A 55 14.94 3.43 -5.03
N GLU A 56 14.77 2.51 -6.00
CA GLU A 56 15.80 1.55 -6.44
C GLU A 56 16.04 1.54 -7.96
N MET A 57 16.09 2.70 -8.62
CA MET A 57 16.63 2.75 -9.99
C MET A 57 17.92 3.56 -10.06
N ASP A 58 18.99 2.80 -10.29
CA ASP A 58 20.30 3.25 -10.74
C ASP A 58 20.15 4.28 -11.88
N SER A 59 21.06 5.24 -11.89
CA SER A 59 21.06 6.45 -12.71
C SER A 59 20.52 6.28 -14.16
N ASP A 60 19.71 7.27 -14.58
CA ASP A 60 19.41 7.66 -15.98
C ASP A 60 18.20 7.03 -16.71
N GLN A 61 17.28 6.37 -16.00
CA GLN A 61 15.99 5.95 -16.59
C GLN A 61 14.87 6.95 -16.28
N GLN A 62 14.07 7.30 -17.30
CA GLN A 62 12.88 8.13 -17.17
C GLN A 62 12.03 7.62 -16.00
N LYS A 63 11.70 8.50 -15.04
CA LYS A 63 10.74 8.19 -13.96
C LYS A 63 9.52 7.49 -14.58
N GLY A 64 9.28 6.24 -14.15
CA GLY A 64 8.14 5.46 -14.60
C GLY A 64 6.82 6.20 -14.31
N ARG A 65 5.77 5.87 -15.06
CA ARG A 65 4.40 6.33 -14.76
C ARG A 65 3.55 5.15 -14.38
N LYS A 66 2.96 5.21 -13.19
CA LYS A 66 2.03 4.20 -12.69
C LYS A 66 0.59 4.60 -12.94
N LEU A 67 -0.25 3.62 -13.26
CA LEU A 67 -1.69 3.77 -13.19
C LEU A 67 -2.14 3.90 -11.74
N TRP A 68 -2.55 5.10 -11.34
CA TRP A 68 -3.07 5.37 -9.99
C TRP A 68 -4.54 4.99 -9.88
N GLY A 69 -5.32 5.25 -10.94
CA GLY A 69 -6.74 4.99 -10.96
C GLY A 69 -7.40 5.36 -12.28
N LEU A 70 -8.73 5.32 -12.31
CA LEU A 70 -9.54 5.61 -13.49
C LEU A 70 -10.62 6.64 -13.14
N VAL A 71 -10.92 7.52 -14.08
CA VAL A 71 -12.19 8.27 -14.11
C VAL A 71 -13.12 7.56 -15.08
N VAL A 72 -14.22 7.05 -14.53
CA VAL A 72 -15.19 6.23 -15.25
C VAL A 72 -16.53 6.97 -15.32
N CYS A 73 -17.00 7.25 -16.52
CA CYS A 73 -18.31 7.81 -16.77
C CYS A 73 -19.24 6.72 -17.32
N HIS A 74 -20.45 6.63 -16.78
CA HIS A 74 -21.50 5.70 -17.23
C HIS A 74 -22.72 6.45 -17.71
N HIS A 75 -23.46 5.84 -18.64
CA HIS A 75 -24.76 6.34 -19.08
C HIS A 75 -25.71 5.18 -19.31
N THR A 76 -26.95 5.32 -18.83
CA THR A 76 -28.04 4.34 -18.97
C THR A 76 -28.68 4.35 -20.35
N SER A 77 -28.19 5.18 -21.27
CA SER A 77 -28.66 5.28 -22.65
C SER A 77 -27.46 5.42 -23.59
N PRO A 78 -27.60 5.06 -24.89
CA PRO A 78 -26.54 5.26 -25.86
C PRO A 78 -26.09 6.72 -25.88
N ARG A 79 -24.78 6.96 -25.78
CA ARG A 79 -24.21 8.32 -25.80
C ARG A 79 -22.91 8.34 -26.59
N PHE A 80 -22.88 9.19 -27.60
CA PHE A 80 -21.68 9.50 -28.35
C PHE A 80 -21.03 10.78 -27.82
N VAL A 81 -19.74 10.73 -27.51
CA VAL A 81 -18.93 11.88 -27.08
C VAL A 81 -17.98 12.26 -28.21
N PRO A 82 -18.13 13.45 -28.84
CA PRO A 82 -17.25 13.89 -29.92
C PRO A 82 -15.78 13.96 -29.51
N PHE A 83 -14.87 13.75 -30.47
CA PHE A 83 -13.43 13.77 -30.21
C PHE A 83 -12.92 15.03 -29.50
N PRO A 84 -13.32 16.27 -29.88
CA PRO A 84 -12.85 17.47 -29.19
C PRO A 84 -13.19 17.49 -27.70
N LEU A 85 -14.36 16.95 -27.34
CA LEU A 85 -14.79 16.86 -25.94
C LEU A 85 -13.99 15.78 -25.20
N ARG A 86 -13.74 14.62 -25.83
CA ARG A 86 -12.88 13.58 -25.23
C ARG A 86 -11.47 14.09 -24.99
N TYR A 87 -10.91 14.86 -25.92
CA TYR A 87 -9.59 15.47 -25.79
C TYR A 87 -9.55 16.52 -24.67
N ALA A 88 -10.59 17.36 -24.55
CA ALA A 88 -10.71 18.30 -23.44
C ALA A 88 -10.80 17.58 -22.08
N CYS A 89 -11.56 16.49 -21.99
CA CYS A 89 -11.60 15.66 -20.79
C CYS A 89 -10.24 15.02 -20.49
N GLU A 90 -9.55 14.49 -21.48
CA GLU A 90 -8.20 13.92 -21.32
C GLU A 90 -7.23 14.97 -20.74
N PHE A 91 -7.24 16.20 -21.28
CA PHE A 91 -6.43 17.29 -20.75
C PHE A 91 -6.76 17.62 -19.29
N LEU A 92 -8.05 17.65 -18.94
CA LEU A 92 -8.47 17.85 -17.56
C LEU A 92 -7.95 16.73 -16.63
N ILE A 93 -7.98 15.47 -17.09
CA ILE A 93 -7.44 14.34 -16.34
C ILE A 93 -5.92 14.42 -16.20
N GLN A 94 -5.20 14.96 -17.18
CA GLN A 94 -3.77 15.21 -17.06
C GLN A 94 -3.47 16.24 -15.97
N VAL A 95 -4.21 17.36 -15.93
CA VAL A 95 -4.08 18.37 -14.86
C VAL A 95 -4.43 17.77 -13.50
N PHE A 96 -5.51 17.00 -13.43
CA PHE A 96 -5.89 16.27 -12.21
C PHE A 96 -4.77 15.32 -11.74
N SER A 97 -4.16 14.58 -12.66
CA SER A 97 -3.06 13.65 -12.35
C SER A 97 -1.84 14.38 -11.78
N VAL A 98 -1.48 15.55 -12.31
CA VAL A 98 -0.41 16.40 -11.76
C VAL A 98 -0.71 16.79 -10.32
N GLN A 99 -1.97 17.14 -10.03
CA GLN A 99 -2.33 17.56 -8.69
C GLN A 99 -2.37 16.40 -7.68
N ILE A 100 -2.87 15.24 -8.09
CA ILE A 100 -2.77 14.02 -7.27
C ILE A 100 -1.31 13.69 -6.96
N ASN A 101 -0.44 13.75 -7.97
CA ASN A 101 0.99 13.49 -7.80
C ASN A 101 1.61 14.43 -6.75
N LYS A 102 1.29 15.72 -6.82
CA LYS A 102 1.74 16.71 -5.82
C LYS A 102 1.25 16.39 -4.41
N GLU A 103 -0.02 16.02 -4.24
CA GLU A 103 -0.56 15.68 -2.91
C GLU A 103 0.08 14.40 -2.34
N VAL A 104 0.33 13.40 -3.19
CA VAL A 104 1.02 12.16 -2.81
C VAL A 104 2.45 12.46 -2.38
N GLU A 105 3.20 13.25 -3.15
CA GLU A 105 4.59 13.64 -2.86
C GLU A 105 4.66 14.44 -1.55
N LEU A 106 3.78 15.45 -1.38
CA LEU A 106 3.70 16.22 -0.14
C LEU A 106 3.41 15.32 1.05
N ALA A 107 2.47 14.39 0.94
CA ALA A 107 2.17 13.45 2.00
C ALA A 107 3.37 12.55 2.34
N SER A 108 4.20 12.17 1.37
CA SER A 108 5.46 11.44 1.64
C SER A 108 6.47 12.31 2.39
N GLN A 109 6.72 13.52 1.90
CA GLN A 109 7.64 14.47 2.54
C GLN A 109 7.25 14.77 3.99
N TRP A 110 5.95 14.94 4.27
CA TRP A 110 5.46 15.12 5.63
C TRP A 110 5.70 13.90 6.52
N ARG A 111 5.50 12.68 5.99
CA ARG A 111 5.81 11.44 6.72
C ARG A 111 7.30 11.30 7.00
N GLU A 112 8.16 11.49 6.00
CA GLU A 112 9.62 11.42 6.14
C GLU A 112 10.13 12.43 7.17
N LYS A 113 9.67 13.69 7.08
CA LYS A 113 10.04 14.74 8.04
C LYS A 113 9.59 14.39 9.46
N HIS A 114 8.39 13.83 9.62
CA HIS A 114 7.89 13.38 10.91
C HIS A 114 8.75 12.25 11.47
N ILE A 115 9.05 11.22 10.66
CA ILE A 115 9.92 10.09 11.03
C ILE A 115 11.31 10.59 11.44
N LEU A 116 11.96 11.43 10.64
CA LEU A 116 13.29 11.98 10.94
C LEU A 116 13.30 12.76 12.26
N ARG A 117 12.25 13.55 12.53
CA ARG A 117 12.11 14.29 13.79
C ARG A 117 12.01 13.35 14.98
N ILE A 118 11.15 12.33 14.89
CA ILE A 118 10.97 11.36 15.98
C ILE A 118 12.23 10.53 16.18
N GLN A 119 12.87 10.03 15.12
CA GLN A 119 14.15 9.32 15.20
C GLN A 119 15.23 10.15 15.88
N THR A 120 15.37 11.43 15.54
CA THR A 120 16.35 12.32 16.18
C THR A 120 16.11 12.43 17.69
N LEU A 121 14.86 12.56 18.11
CA LEU A 121 14.49 12.64 19.53
C LEU A 121 14.74 11.30 20.25
N LEU A 122 14.35 10.17 19.64
CA LEU A 122 14.58 8.85 20.21
C LEU A 122 16.08 8.53 20.34
N CYS A 123 16.91 8.93 19.37
CA CYS A 123 18.36 8.79 19.43
C CYS A 123 18.96 9.62 20.58
N ASP A 124 18.53 10.87 20.76
CA ASP A 124 18.99 11.71 21.89
C ASP A 124 18.57 11.09 23.24
N MET A 125 17.36 10.53 23.33
CA MET A 125 16.88 9.84 24.53
C MET A 125 17.68 8.56 24.83
N LEU A 126 18.02 7.75 23.81
CA LEU A 126 18.85 6.56 23.98
C LEU A 126 20.29 6.88 24.43
N LEU A 127 20.80 8.06 24.09
CA LEU A 127 22.13 8.50 24.52
C LEU A 127 22.14 9.04 25.95
N ARG A 128 21.02 9.57 26.44
CA ARG A 128 20.90 10.18 27.78
C ARG A 128 20.36 9.22 28.84
N ASP A 129 19.41 8.37 28.47
CA ASP A 129 18.73 7.42 29.35
C ASP A 129 18.97 5.96 28.90
N ALA A 130 18.77 5.02 29.83
CA ALA A 130 18.66 3.60 29.48
C ALA A 130 17.51 3.39 28.46
N PRO A 131 17.51 2.31 27.64
CA PRO A 131 16.57 2.07 26.53
C PRO A 131 15.08 1.98 26.92
N ILE A 132 14.74 2.27 28.16
CA ILE A 132 13.38 2.40 28.68
C ILE A 132 12.75 3.73 28.25
N GLY A 133 13.56 4.79 28.10
CA GLY A 133 13.07 6.14 27.80
C GLY A 133 12.22 6.21 26.54
N ILE A 134 12.57 5.44 25.51
CA ILE A 134 11.87 5.39 24.21
C ILE A 134 10.43 4.85 24.32
N VAL A 135 10.08 4.15 25.39
CA VAL A 135 8.73 3.65 25.67
C VAL A 135 8.02 4.51 26.72
N THR A 136 8.74 5.03 27.73
CA THR A 136 8.11 5.67 28.90
C THR A 136 7.95 7.18 28.78
N GLN A 137 8.68 7.86 27.90
CA GLN A 137 8.62 9.31 27.74
C GLN A 137 7.79 9.71 26.50
N SER A 138 7.56 11.01 26.30
CA SER A 138 6.87 11.53 25.12
C SER A 138 7.77 12.53 24.40
N PRO A 139 7.98 12.42 23.08
CA PRO A 139 7.43 11.40 22.18
C PRO A 139 8.03 10.01 22.40
N ASN A 140 7.31 8.96 22.00
CA ASN A 140 7.75 7.56 22.12
C ASN A 140 7.73 6.84 20.77
N VAL A 141 8.13 5.56 20.80
CA VAL A 141 8.16 4.67 19.63
C VAL A 141 6.81 4.43 18.95
N MET A 142 5.66 4.69 19.60
CA MET A 142 4.36 4.67 18.91
C MET A 142 4.16 5.88 17.99
N ASP A 143 4.92 6.97 18.19
CA ASP A 143 4.86 8.14 17.30
C ASP A 143 5.64 7.93 16.00
N LEU A 144 6.50 6.90 15.94
CA LEU A 144 7.29 6.54 14.76
C LEU A 144 6.46 5.77 13.73
N VAL A 145 5.64 4.84 14.20
CA VAL A 145 4.82 3.95 13.38
C VAL A 145 3.39 3.98 13.90
N LYS A 146 2.40 4.17 13.03
CA LYS A 146 0.99 4.08 13.42
C LYS A 146 0.68 2.67 13.93
N CYS A 147 0.60 2.53 15.25
CA CYS A 147 0.32 1.29 15.94
C CYS A 147 -0.71 1.50 17.06
N ASP A 148 -1.30 0.40 17.52
CA ASP A 148 -2.23 0.42 18.66
C ASP A 148 -1.52 0.11 19.97
N GLY A 149 -0.33 -0.52 19.91
CA GLY A 149 0.54 -0.70 21.05
C GLY A 149 1.96 -1.13 20.68
N VAL A 150 2.84 -1.06 21.68
CA VAL A 150 4.26 -1.40 21.59
C VAL A 150 4.70 -2.21 22.79
N ALA A 151 5.54 -3.21 22.55
CA ALA A 151 6.28 -3.90 23.61
C ALA A 151 7.79 -3.82 23.36
N LEU A 152 8.54 -3.45 24.40
CA LEU A 152 9.99 -3.60 24.44
C LEU A 152 10.31 -4.81 25.31
N TYR A 153 11.01 -5.79 24.75
CA TYR A 153 11.59 -6.89 25.50
C TYR A 153 13.10 -6.70 25.57
N TYR A 154 13.62 -6.29 26.72
CA TYR A 154 15.03 -5.97 26.90
C TYR A 154 15.56 -6.50 28.23
N ARG A 155 16.68 -7.25 28.19
CA ARG A 155 17.30 -7.88 29.37
C ARG A 155 16.31 -8.67 30.25
N LYS A 156 15.45 -9.47 29.61
CA LYS A 156 14.39 -10.29 30.25
C LYS A 156 13.27 -9.50 30.96
N LYS A 157 13.22 -8.19 30.78
CA LYS A 157 12.12 -7.34 31.25
C LYS A 157 11.27 -6.91 30.06
N ILE A 158 9.97 -6.75 30.31
CA ILE A 158 8.99 -6.35 29.31
C ILE A 158 8.42 -5.00 29.71
N TRP A 159 8.36 -4.06 28.77
CA TRP A 159 7.67 -2.79 28.92
C TRP A 159 6.58 -2.71 27.86
N LEU A 160 5.36 -2.41 28.29
CA LEU A 160 4.17 -2.40 27.44
C LEU A 160 3.59 -0.99 27.38
N LEU A 161 3.13 -0.58 26.20
CA LEU A 161 2.43 0.67 25.98
C LEU A 161 1.30 0.45 24.99
N GLY A 162 0.09 0.95 25.28
CA GLY A 162 -1.08 0.76 24.41
C GLY A 162 -1.63 -0.67 24.43
N PHE A 163 -2.31 -1.06 23.34
CA PHE A 163 -2.90 -2.38 23.15
C PHE A 163 -1.84 -3.41 22.76
N THR A 164 -1.51 -4.31 23.69
CA THR A 164 -0.43 -5.29 23.53
C THR A 164 -0.89 -6.66 24.01
N PRO A 165 -0.28 -7.76 23.51
CA PRO A 165 -0.45 -9.07 24.12
C PRO A 165 0.07 -9.07 25.57
N THR A 166 -0.35 -10.05 26.35
CA THR A 166 0.16 -10.25 27.72
C THR A 166 1.65 -10.62 27.73
N GLU A 167 2.34 -10.40 28.85
CA GLU A 167 3.76 -10.76 28.97
C GLU A 167 4.11 -12.22 28.59
N PRO A 168 3.32 -13.24 28.97
CA PRO A 168 3.55 -14.61 28.52
C PRO A 168 3.43 -14.77 27.00
N GLN A 169 2.44 -14.12 26.39
CA GLN A 169 2.24 -14.15 24.93
C GLN A 169 3.39 -13.46 24.19
N ILE A 170 3.93 -12.35 24.72
CA ILE A 170 5.08 -11.67 24.12
C ILE A 170 6.32 -12.56 24.15
N LYS A 171 6.54 -13.31 25.25
CA LYS A 171 7.65 -14.27 25.33
C LYS A 171 7.49 -15.40 24.31
N ASP A 172 6.29 -15.94 24.19
CA ASP A 172 5.96 -16.97 23.20
C ASP A 172 6.19 -16.48 21.75
N ILE A 173 5.78 -15.25 21.44
CA ILE A 173 6.06 -14.61 20.14
C ILE A 173 7.57 -14.41 19.93
N ALA A 174 8.31 -13.99 20.96
CA ALA A 174 9.76 -13.82 20.86
C ALA A 174 10.50 -15.15 20.61
N GLU A 175 10.05 -16.23 21.25
CA GLU A 175 10.58 -17.58 21.04
C GLU A 175 10.29 -18.06 19.62
N TRP A 176 9.07 -17.87 19.13
CA TRP A 176 8.70 -18.18 17.74
C TRP A 176 9.56 -17.42 16.72
N LEU A 177 9.82 -16.12 16.93
CA LEU A 177 10.71 -15.35 16.06
C LEU A 177 12.16 -15.86 16.06
N LEU A 178 12.66 -16.31 17.22
CA LEU A 178 14.01 -16.88 17.33
C LEU A 178 14.13 -18.25 16.65
N GLU A 179 13.05 -19.03 16.62
CA GLU A 179 13.08 -20.37 16.03
C GLU A 179 12.91 -20.33 14.51
N TYR A 180 11.96 -19.53 14.02
CA TYR A 180 11.55 -19.57 12.60
C TYR A 180 12.08 -18.39 11.77
N HIS A 181 12.50 -17.31 12.41
CA HIS A 181 12.86 -16.07 11.72
C HIS A 181 14.26 -15.55 12.04
N SER A 182 15.15 -16.30 12.71
CA SER A 182 16.45 -15.82 13.23
C SER A 182 17.47 -15.28 12.22
N ALA A 183 17.22 -15.40 10.92
CA ALA A 183 18.12 -14.92 9.87
C ALA A 183 17.85 -13.46 9.40
N SER A 184 16.76 -12.81 9.84
CA SER A 184 16.14 -11.70 9.10
C SER A 184 16.10 -10.28 9.70
N THR A 185 16.93 -9.75 10.60
CA THR A 185 16.80 -8.38 11.23
C THR A 185 15.46 -8.01 11.93
N GLY A 186 14.35 -8.66 11.60
CA GLY A 186 12.99 -8.38 12.04
C GLY A 186 11.94 -9.12 11.21
N LEU A 187 10.66 -8.87 11.49
CA LEU A 187 9.49 -9.38 10.77
C LEU A 187 8.42 -8.28 10.71
N SER A 188 7.75 -8.12 9.56
CA SER A 188 6.55 -7.28 9.44
C SER A 188 5.44 -8.09 8.78
N THR A 189 4.28 -8.15 9.43
CA THR A 189 3.09 -8.85 8.94
C THR A 189 1.82 -8.12 9.36
N ASP A 190 0.81 -8.15 8.50
CA ASP A 190 -0.54 -7.67 8.78
C ASP A 190 -1.44 -8.73 9.42
N SER A 191 -1.00 -9.99 9.45
CA SER A 191 -1.70 -11.12 10.06
C SER A 191 -0.72 -12.14 10.64
N LEU A 192 -0.57 -12.16 11.97
CA LEU A 192 0.21 -13.18 12.68
C LEU A 192 -0.24 -14.61 12.36
N MET A 193 -1.54 -14.80 12.08
CA MET A 193 -2.08 -16.10 11.69
C MET A 193 -1.55 -16.55 10.33
N GLU A 194 -1.53 -15.66 9.33
CA GLU A 194 -1.01 -15.97 7.99
C GLU A 194 0.53 -16.06 7.99
N ALA A 195 1.20 -15.35 8.88
CA ALA A 195 2.64 -15.47 9.11
C ALA A 195 3.03 -16.83 9.74
N GLY A 196 2.07 -17.63 10.20
CA GLY A 196 2.32 -18.97 10.76
C GLY A 196 2.61 -19.00 12.25
N TYR A 197 2.28 -17.94 13.00
CA TYR A 197 2.39 -17.95 14.46
C TYR A 197 1.30 -18.85 15.08
N PRO A 198 1.65 -19.95 15.79
CA PRO A 198 0.67 -20.92 16.29
C PRO A 198 -0.31 -20.36 17.32
N GLY A 199 0.11 -19.38 18.13
CA GLY A 199 -0.70 -18.75 19.18
C GLY A 199 -1.65 -17.65 18.69
N ALA A 200 -1.68 -17.36 17.37
CA ALA A 200 -2.42 -16.23 16.83
C ALA A 200 -3.92 -16.27 17.14
N SER A 201 -4.52 -17.46 17.18
CA SER A 201 -5.95 -17.64 17.48
C SER A 201 -6.35 -17.18 18.88
N VAL A 202 -5.41 -17.21 19.83
CA VAL A 202 -5.63 -16.81 21.24
C VAL A 202 -5.53 -15.29 21.42
N LEU A 203 -4.79 -14.60 20.56
CA LEU A 203 -4.66 -13.14 20.58
C LEU A 203 -5.97 -12.44 20.16
N GLY A 204 -6.78 -13.12 19.35
CA GLY A 204 -8.07 -12.61 18.88
C GLY A 204 -7.95 -11.34 18.03
N ASP A 205 -9.02 -10.54 18.00
CA ASP A 205 -9.06 -9.31 17.18
C ASP A 205 -8.23 -8.14 17.77
N ALA A 206 -7.76 -8.27 19.02
CA ALA A 206 -7.01 -7.21 19.70
C ALA A 206 -5.60 -7.00 19.09
N VAL A 207 -4.98 -8.07 18.60
CA VAL A 207 -3.64 -8.04 17.99
C VAL A 207 -3.63 -8.97 16.78
N CYS A 208 -3.60 -8.39 15.58
CA CYS A 208 -3.61 -9.11 14.31
C CYS A 208 -2.32 -8.86 13.52
N GLY A 209 -1.93 -7.58 13.38
CA GLY A 209 -0.69 -7.19 12.71
C GLY A 209 0.45 -6.96 13.70
N MET A 210 1.67 -7.24 13.26
CA MET A 210 2.88 -7.04 14.05
C MET A 210 4.05 -6.60 13.17
N ALA A 211 4.82 -5.63 13.65
CA ALA A 211 6.20 -5.40 13.23
C ALA A 211 7.14 -5.68 14.41
N ALA A 212 8.17 -6.47 14.21
CA ALA A 212 9.18 -6.81 15.21
C ALA A 212 10.57 -6.50 14.65
N VAL A 213 11.41 -5.88 15.46
CA VAL A 213 12.81 -5.57 15.12
C VAL A 213 13.71 -6.09 16.22
N TRP A 214 14.84 -6.69 15.84
CA TRP A 214 15.87 -7.09 16.79
C TRP A 214 16.76 -5.90 17.15
N ILE A 215 16.89 -5.66 18.44
CA ILE A 215 17.92 -4.76 18.99
C ILE A 215 19.21 -5.56 19.18
N THR A 216 19.08 -6.76 19.74
CA THR A 216 20.15 -7.76 19.88
C THR A 216 19.57 -9.14 19.60
N SER A 217 20.39 -10.20 19.65
CA SER A 217 19.90 -11.58 19.50
C SER A 217 18.91 -12.04 20.58
N LYS A 218 18.68 -11.24 21.63
CA LYS A 218 17.76 -11.56 22.74
C LYS A 218 16.80 -10.43 23.10
N ASP A 219 16.95 -9.27 22.48
CA ASP A 219 16.18 -8.07 22.79
C ASP A 219 15.38 -7.62 21.55
N PHE A 220 14.11 -7.31 21.76
CA PHE A 220 13.12 -7.10 20.70
C PHE A 220 12.33 -5.83 20.96
N LEU A 221 11.98 -5.14 19.87
CA LEU A 221 10.98 -4.10 19.88
C LEU A 221 9.82 -4.52 18.97
N PHE A 222 8.60 -4.48 19.51
CA PHE A 222 7.38 -4.89 18.83
C PHE A 222 6.43 -3.73 18.68
N TRP A 223 5.82 -3.58 17.51
CA TRP A 223 4.63 -2.76 17.27
C TRP A 223 3.47 -3.67 16.91
N PHE A 224 2.32 -3.45 17.53
CA PHE A 224 1.11 -4.23 17.32
C PHE A 224 0.01 -3.38 16.71
N ARG A 225 -0.80 -4.00 15.84
CA ARG A 225 -2.02 -3.43 15.31
C ARG A 225 -3.19 -4.38 15.52
N SER A 226 -4.28 -3.81 16.01
CA SER A 226 -5.57 -4.48 16.12
C SER A 226 -6.16 -4.76 14.74
N ARG A 227 -7.09 -5.71 14.69
CA ARG A 227 -7.85 -5.96 13.48
C ARG A 227 -8.74 -4.77 13.18
N THR A 228 -8.55 -4.18 12.00
CA THR A 228 -9.46 -3.17 11.47
C THR A 228 -10.41 -3.82 10.47
N ALA A 229 -11.71 -3.51 10.55
CA ALA A 229 -12.66 -3.92 9.52
C ALA A 229 -12.22 -3.34 8.17
N LYS A 230 -12.31 -4.15 7.10
CA LYS A 230 -12.03 -3.72 5.73
C LYS A 230 -13.12 -2.77 5.21
#